data_AF-A0A842W9P5-F1
#
_entry.id   AF-A0A842W9P5-F1
#
_cell.length_a   1.000
_cell.length_b   1.000
_cell.length_c   1.000
_cell.angle_alpha   90.00
_cell.angle_beta   90.00
_cell.angle_gamma   90.00
#
_symmetry.space_group_name_H-M   'P 1'
#
loop_
_entity.id
_entity.type
_entity.pdbx_description
1 polymer ?
#
loop_
_entity_poly.entity_id
_entity_poly.type
_entity_poly.pdbx_seq_one_letter_code
_entity_poly.pdbx_strand_id
1 'polypeptide(L)'
;MVTFKVVIGTKDGKCVQKEVGEPDSKSLIGKKVGDTIKGESFGLTGYEFLITGGSDYAGFPMRKDIPGQGRKRILAITGVGMKKARKGQRQRKTVCGNTIHSNISQINLKITQEGKNPLTEPKKEEKAKPEEAKKETPKEEVKK
;
A
#
# COMPACT_ATOMS: atom_id res chain seq x y z
N MET A 1 -14.53 10.41 -3.69
CA MET A 1 -14.36 8.95 -3.64
C MET A 1 -13.06 8.65 -2.94
N VAL A 2 -13.12 8.02 -1.76
CA VAL A 2 -11.93 7.52 -1.08
C VAL A 2 -11.77 6.07 -1.49
N THR A 3 -10.80 5.80 -2.35
CA THR A 3 -10.45 4.45 -2.80
C THR A 3 -9.11 4.06 -2.20
N PHE A 4 -9.07 2.90 -1.55
CA PHE A 4 -7.83 2.37 -1.00
C PHE A 4 -7.35 1.17 -1.82
N LYS A 5 -6.06 1.16 -2.12
CA LYS A 5 -5.38 -0.04 -2.63
C LYS A 5 -4.98 -0.92 -1.45
N VAL A 6 -5.62 -2.07 -1.30
CA VAL A 6 -5.29 -3.03 -0.24
C VAL A 6 -4.38 -4.11 -0.79
N VAL A 7 -3.23 -4.28 -0.16
CA VAL A 7 -2.25 -5.31 -0.51
C VAL A 7 -2.21 -6.36 0.59
N ILE A 8 -2.58 -7.59 0.24
CA ILE A 8 -2.64 -8.72 1.16
C ILE A 8 -1.43 -9.62 0.89
N GLY A 9 -0.55 -9.76 1.87
CA GLY A 9 0.56 -10.72 1.83
C GLY A 9 0.12 -12.09 2.35
N THR A 10 0.28 -13.12 1.51
CA THR A 10 0.12 -14.52 1.90
C THR A 10 1.40 -15.07 2.53
N LYS A 11 1.30 -16.16 3.30
CA LYS A 11 2.47 -16.84 3.86
C LYS A 11 3.38 -17.43 2.77
N ASP A 12 2.80 -17.77 1.62
CA ASP A 12 3.51 -18.30 0.44
C ASP A 12 4.31 -17.23 -0.33
N GLY A 13 4.40 -16.01 0.19
CA GLY A 13 5.13 -14.90 -0.43
C GLY A 13 4.39 -14.24 -1.59
N LYS A 14 3.21 -14.74 -1.99
CA LYS A 14 2.36 -14.11 -3.00
C LYS A 14 1.60 -12.93 -2.42
N CYS A 15 1.45 -11.87 -3.20
CA CYS A 15 0.70 -10.69 -2.81
C CYS A 15 -0.50 -10.51 -3.74
N VAL A 16 -1.68 -10.33 -3.15
CA VAL A 16 -2.92 -10.01 -3.88
C VAL A 16 -3.26 -8.55 -3.66
N GLN A 17 -3.59 -7.86 -4.74
CA GLN A 17 -4.00 -6.46 -4.71
C GLN A 17 -5.50 -6.39 -4.94
N LYS A 18 -6.22 -5.71 -4.06
CA LYS A 18 -7.65 -5.49 -4.18
C LYS A 18 -7.95 -4.00 -4.01
N GLU A 19 -8.74 -3.45 -4.92
CA GLU A 19 -9.24 -2.09 -4.79
C GLU A 19 -10.53 -2.12 -3.96
N VAL A 20 -10.61 -1.19 -3.01
CA VAL A 20 -11.68 -1.14 -2.02
C VAL A 20 -12.44 0.17 -2.18
N GLY A 21 -13.76 0.05 -2.38
CA GLY A 21 -14.68 1.16 -2.60
C GLY A 21 -15.21 1.80 -1.31
N GLU A 22 -16.17 2.70 -1.44
CA GLU A 22 -16.65 3.59 -0.37
C GLU A 22 -17.28 2.93 0.88
N PRO A 23 -18.01 1.79 0.83
CA PRO A 23 -18.60 1.23 2.05
C PRO A 23 -17.53 0.61 2.96
N ASP A 24 -16.61 -0.14 2.36
CA ASP A 24 -15.55 -0.85 3.09
C ASP A 24 -14.44 0.12 3.53
N SER A 25 -14.17 1.16 2.75
CA SER A 25 -13.17 2.19 3.06
C SER A 25 -13.48 2.93 4.37
N LYS A 26 -14.77 3.19 4.67
CA LYS A 26 -15.17 3.83 5.94
C LYS A 26 -14.82 2.97 7.15
N SER A 27 -14.91 1.65 7.03
CA SER A 27 -14.59 0.70 8.10
C SER A 27 -13.07 0.58 8.39
N LEU A 28 -12.23 1.13 7.51
CA LEU A 28 -10.77 1.16 7.68
C LEU A 28 -10.29 2.47 8.29
N ILE A 29 -11.01 3.56 8.05
CA ILE A 29 -10.67 4.88 8.59
C ILE A 29 -10.79 4.84 10.12
N GLY A 30 -9.78 5.36 10.82
CA GLY A 30 -9.71 5.38 12.28
C GLY A 30 -9.00 4.18 12.92
N LYS A 31 -8.78 3.08 12.18
CA LYS A 31 -7.96 1.96 12.67
C LYS A 31 -6.49 2.31 12.71
N LYS A 32 -5.74 1.67 13.61
CA LYS A 32 -4.31 1.89 13.78
C LYS A 32 -3.51 0.77 13.13
N VAL A 33 -2.30 1.12 12.69
CA VAL A 33 -1.31 0.15 12.25
C VAL A 33 -0.92 -0.74 13.43
N GLY A 34 -1.17 -2.05 13.30
CA GLY A 34 -1.02 -3.05 14.36
C GLY A 34 -2.34 -3.73 14.73
N ASP A 35 -3.48 -3.11 14.39
CA ASP A 35 -4.79 -3.67 14.70
C ASP A 35 -5.17 -4.82 13.77
N THR A 36 -6.02 -5.72 14.29
CA THR A 36 -6.59 -6.83 13.54
C THR A 36 -7.95 -6.43 12.94
N ILE A 37 -8.19 -6.82 11.70
CA ILE A 37 -9.40 -6.58 10.93
C ILE A 37 -9.97 -7.91 10.45
N LYS A 38 -11.28 -8.09 10.60
CA LYS A 38 -12.01 -9.20 10.00
C LYS A 38 -12.14 -9.02 8.49
N GLY A 39 -11.90 -10.08 7.74
CA GLY A 39 -11.99 -10.12 6.28
C GLY A 39 -13.41 -9.95 5.72
N GLU A 40 -14.43 -10.00 6.56
CA GLU A 40 -15.83 -9.72 6.20
C GLU A 40 -15.99 -8.36 5.52
N SER A 41 -15.23 -7.34 5.97
CA SER A 41 -15.21 -6.00 5.34
C SER A 41 -14.59 -5.97 3.94
N PHE A 42 -14.08 -7.09 3.44
CA PHE A 42 -13.49 -7.21 2.11
C PHE A 42 -14.12 -8.34 1.30
N GLY A 43 -15.22 -8.93 1.77
CA GLY A 43 -15.83 -10.12 1.15
C GLY A 43 -14.99 -11.40 1.30
N LEU A 44 -14.04 -11.42 2.24
CA LEU A 44 -13.16 -12.55 2.54
C LEU A 44 -13.60 -13.17 3.87
N THR A 45 -14.68 -13.96 3.81
CA THR A 45 -15.30 -14.56 5.00
C THR A 45 -14.36 -15.53 5.69
N GLY A 46 -14.21 -15.36 7.01
CA GLY A 46 -13.37 -16.23 7.85
C GLY A 46 -11.88 -15.90 7.86
N TYR A 47 -11.44 -14.84 7.18
CA TYR A 47 -10.05 -14.36 7.29
C TYR A 47 -9.91 -13.32 8.40
N GLU A 48 -8.77 -13.36 9.08
CA GLU A 48 -8.31 -12.24 9.91
C GLU A 48 -7.02 -11.66 9.35
N PHE A 49 -6.97 -10.33 9.32
CA PHE A 49 -5.87 -9.57 8.77
C PHE A 49 -5.28 -8.64 9.82
N LEU A 50 -3.95 -8.57 9.90
CA LEU A 50 -3.23 -7.59 10.70
C LEU A 50 -2.78 -6.44 9.80
N ILE A 51 -3.07 -5.19 10.20
CA ILE A 51 -2.56 -4.00 9.51
C ILE A 51 -1.07 -3.84 9.82
N THR A 52 -0.22 -4.06 8.82
CA THR A 52 1.23 -3.96 9.00
C THR A 52 1.75 -2.56 8.76
N GLY A 53 1.10 -1.80 7.88
CA GLY A 53 1.47 -0.43 7.53
C GLY A 53 0.74 0.05 6.28
N GLY A 54 1.32 1.05 5.62
CA GLY A 54 0.75 1.62 4.41
C GLY A 54 1.58 2.79 3.88
N SER A 55 1.07 3.37 2.81
CA SER A 55 1.68 4.49 2.09
C SER A 55 0.66 5.61 1.97
N ASP A 56 1.06 6.82 2.34
CA ASP A 56 0.30 8.03 2.09
C ASP A 56 0.25 8.36 0.59
N TYR A 57 -0.68 9.21 0.15
CA TYR A 57 -0.80 9.63 -1.25
C TYR A 57 0.51 10.20 -1.84
N ALA A 58 1.30 10.92 -1.03
CA ALA A 58 2.62 11.44 -1.43
C ALA A 58 3.77 10.41 -1.27
N GLY A 59 3.47 9.14 -1.03
CA GLY A 59 4.47 8.08 -0.87
C GLY A 59 5.18 8.05 0.48
N PHE A 60 4.74 8.83 1.48
CA PHE A 60 5.30 8.75 2.82
C PHE A 60 4.87 7.46 3.52
N PRO A 61 5.79 6.69 4.12
CA PRO A 61 5.43 5.46 4.80
C PRO A 61 4.74 5.75 6.14
N MET A 62 3.77 4.92 6.50
CA MET A 62 3.16 4.91 7.83
C MET A 62 4.10 4.26 8.84
N ARG A 63 4.20 4.84 10.05
CA ARG A 63 5.04 4.33 11.12
C ARG A 63 4.22 4.10 12.40
N LYS A 64 4.33 2.90 12.98
CA LYS A 64 3.56 2.46 14.16
C LYS A 64 3.78 3.35 15.39
N ASP A 65 5.02 3.81 15.58
CA ASP A 65 5.47 4.59 16.74
C ASP A 65 4.78 5.95 16.87
N ILE A 66 4.23 6.49 15.77
CA ILE A 66 3.72 7.85 15.73
C ILE A 66 2.20 7.84 15.82
N PRO A 67 1.61 8.28 16.95
CA PRO A 67 0.16 8.35 17.07
C PRO A 67 -0.42 9.50 16.24
N GLY A 68 -1.61 9.26 15.73
CA GLY A 68 -2.47 10.25 15.12
C GLY A 68 -2.58 10.13 13.59
N GLN A 69 -3.44 10.98 13.04
CA GLN A 69 -3.68 11.12 11.62
C GLN A 69 -2.77 12.22 11.05
N GLY A 70 -2.19 11.99 9.88
CA GLY A 70 -1.39 12.99 9.16
C GLY A 70 0.13 12.81 9.24
N ARG A 71 0.85 13.79 8.69
CA ARG A 71 2.31 13.77 8.52
C ARG A 71 3.02 14.46 9.67
N LYS A 72 4.10 13.86 10.16
CA LYS A 72 4.98 14.47 11.16
C LYS A 72 6.43 14.37 10.71
N ARG A 73 7.22 15.38 11.04
CA ARG A 73 8.68 15.37 10.85
C ARG A 73 9.34 14.84 12.10
N ILE A 74 9.99 13.69 11.99
CA ILE A 74 10.75 13.07 13.08
C ILE A 74 12.24 13.10 12.77
N LEU A 75 13.06 13.12 13.82
CA LEU A 75 14.48 12.84 13.70
C LEU A 75 14.66 11.32 13.66
N ALA A 76 14.75 10.76 12.46
CA ALA A 76 14.96 9.33 12.26
C ALA A 76 16.46 9.00 12.35
N ILE A 77 16.77 7.88 13.00
CA ILE A 77 18.13 7.31 13.08
C ILE A 77 18.20 6.09 12.17
N THR A 78 17.29 5.14 12.34
CA THR A 78 17.14 3.92 11.53
C THR A 78 15.67 3.53 11.39
N GLY A 79 15.38 2.63 10.44
CA GLY A 79 14.09 1.96 10.33
C GLY A 79 13.19 2.47 9.21
N VAL A 80 11.88 2.47 9.45
CA VAL A 80 10.87 2.79 8.42
C VAL A 80 11.01 4.24 7.96
N GLY A 81 11.24 4.42 6.66
CA GLY A 81 11.54 5.72 6.04
C GLY A 81 13.03 6.08 5.98
N MET A 82 13.91 5.27 6.58
CA MET A 82 15.37 5.49 6.60
C MET A 82 16.14 4.18 6.46
N LYS A 83 16.36 3.76 5.20
CA LYS A 83 16.99 2.46 4.85
C LYS A 83 18.50 2.40 5.11
N LYS A 84 19.23 3.48 4.81
CA LYS A 84 20.69 3.54 4.93
C LYS A 84 21.04 4.69 5.86
N ALA A 85 21.47 4.36 7.07
CA ALA A 85 22.01 5.33 8.01
C ALA A 85 23.46 4.95 8.29
N ARG A 86 24.38 5.91 8.13
CA ARG A 86 25.74 5.74 8.65
C ARG A 86 25.69 5.76 10.18
N LYS A 87 26.64 5.08 10.84
CA LYS A 87 26.75 5.10 12.30
C LYS A 87 26.82 6.55 12.78
N GLY A 88 25.90 6.94 13.66
CA GLY A 88 25.79 8.31 14.19
C GLY A 88 25.00 9.30 13.32
N GLN A 89 24.55 8.92 12.12
CA GLN A 89 23.75 9.80 11.27
C GLN A 89 22.31 9.88 11.76
N ARG A 90 21.81 11.11 11.94
CA ARG A 90 20.40 11.40 12.23
C ARG A 90 19.86 12.33 11.16
N GLN A 91 18.70 12.02 10.59
CA GLN A 91 18.09 12.86 9.56
C GLN A 91 16.64 13.15 9.91
N ARG A 92 16.24 14.43 9.75
CA ARG A 92 14.82 14.79 9.82
C ARG A 92 14.11 14.26 8.58
N LYS A 93 13.13 13.39 8.78
CA LYS A 93 12.30 12.81 7.72
C LYS A 93 10.82 13.01 8.05
N THR A 94 10.04 13.28 7.01
CA THR A 94 8.58 13.30 7.11
C THR A 94 8.07 11.86 6.99
N VAL A 95 7.18 11.48 7.90
CA VAL A 95 6.54 10.18 7.94
C VAL A 95 5.06 10.37 8.25
N CYS A 96 4.24 9.39 7.87
CA CYS A 96 2.82 9.38 8.20
C CYS A 96 2.61 8.70 9.56
N GLY A 97 1.62 9.18 10.32
CA GLY A 97 1.18 8.57 11.56
C GLY A 97 0.60 7.17 11.38
N ASN A 98 0.30 6.52 12.50
CA ASN A 98 -0.20 5.15 12.53
C ASN A 98 -1.71 5.03 12.30
N THR A 99 -2.47 6.12 12.25
CA THR A 99 -3.93 6.07 12.12
C THR A 99 -4.33 6.21 10.65
N ILE A 100 -5.17 5.29 10.18
CA ILE A 100 -5.68 5.30 8.80
C ILE A 100 -6.66 6.45 8.62
N HIS A 101 -6.46 7.25 7.57
CA HIS A 101 -7.30 8.39 7.21
C HIS A 101 -7.47 8.47 5.68
N SER A 102 -8.31 9.38 5.21
CA SER A 102 -8.75 9.48 3.81
C SER A 102 -7.64 9.67 2.77
N ASN A 103 -6.49 10.24 3.14
CA ASN A 103 -5.44 10.59 2.19
C ASN A 103 -4.43 9.44 1.94
N ILE A 104 -4.67 8.26 2.52
CA ILE A 104 -3.83 7.09 2.30
C ILE A 104 -4.11 6.50 0.93
N SER A 105 -3.06 6.12 0.21
CA SER A 105 -3.19 5.46 -1.10
C SER A 105 -3.21 3.94 -0.96
N GLN A 106 -2.34 3.39 -0.11
CA GLN A 106 -2.16 1.94 0.01
C GLN A 106 -2.14 1.49 1.48
N ILE A 107 -2.81 0.37 1.76
CA ILE A 107 -2.79 -0.30 3.07
C ILE A 107 -2.23 -1.71 2.90
N ASN A 108 -1.30 -2.10 3.77
CA ASN A 108 -0.66 -3.41 3.75
C ASN A 108 -1.20 -4.30 4.86
N LEU A 109 -1.75 -5.45 4.48
CA LEU A 109 -2.33 -6.44 5.36
C LEU A 109 -1.51 -7.73 5.37
N LYS A 110 -1.41 -8.36 6.54
CA LYS A 110 -0.84 -9.69 6.72
C LYS A 110 -1.94 -10.63 7.20
N ILE A 111 -2.01 -11.84 6.64
CA ILE A 111 -2.96 -12.87 7.11
C ILE A 111 -2.50 -13.39 8.48
N THR A 112 -3.36 -13.29 9.49
CA THR A 112 -3.15 -13.91 10.81
C THR A 112 -3.89 -15.24 10.92
N GLN A 113 -5.16 -15.27 10.48
CA GLN A 113 -5.96 -16.49 10.42
C GLN A 113 -6.46 -16.70 8.99
N GLU A 114 -6.35 -17.94 8.52
CA GLU A 114 -6.76 -18.33 7.18
C GLU A 114 -8.23 -18.77 7.19
N GLY A 115 -9.02 -18.17 6.29
CA GLY A 115 -10.41 -18.54 6.05
C GLY A 115 -10.57 -19.66 5.04
N LYS A 116 -11.83 -19.97 4.71
CA LYS A 116 -12.23 -21.15 3.93
C LYS A 116 -11.97 -21.04 2.42
N ASN A 117 -11.89 -19.83 1.86
CA ASN A 117 -11.71 -19.62 0.41
C ASN A 117 -10.27 -19.21 0.09
N PRO A 118 -9.50 -19.97 -0.71
CA PRO A 118 -8.14 -19.60 -1.06
C PRO A 118 -8.11 -18.24 -1.76
N LEU A 119 -7.25 -17.33 -1.28
CA LEU A 119 -7.01 -16.01 -1.87
C LEU A 119 -6.27 -16.07 -3.22
N THR A 120 -5.91 -17.27 -3.66
CA THR A 120 -5.08 -17.53 -4.83
C THR A 120 -5.94 -18.12 -5.93
N GLU A 121 -6.78 -17.30 -6.55
CA GLU A 121 -7.16 -17.61 -7.93
C GLU A 121 -5.92 -17.40 -8.81
N PRO A 122 -5.51 -18.38 -9.63
CA PRO A 122 -4.44 -18.15 -10.58
C PRO A 122 -4.91 -17.05 -11.53
N LYS A 123 -4.18 -15.93 -11.57
CA LYS A 123 -4.22 -15.02 -12.70
C LYS A 123 -4.04 -15.87 -13.96
N LYS A 124 -5.13 -16.09 -14.71
CA LYS A 124 -5.00 -16.27 -16.16
C LYS A 124 -4.31 -15.00 -16.64
N GLU A 125 -3.08 -15.17 -17.07
CA GLU A 125 -2.36 -14.18 -17.85
C GLU A 125 -3.22 -13.81 -19.06
N GLU A 126 -3.78 -12.61 -19.08
CA GLU A 126 -3.95 -11.93 -20.34
C GLU A 126 -2.68 -11.10 -20.59
N LYS A 127 -2.12 -11.37 -21.76
CA LYS A 127 -0.73 -11.18 -22.13
C LYS A 127 -0.37 -9.73 -22.41
N ALA A 128 0.92 -9.47 -22.26
CA ALA A 128 1.64 -8.29 -22.68
C ALA A 128 1.53 -7.96 -24.18
N LYS A 129 1.78 -6.69 -24.52
CA LYS A 129 2.71 -6.35 -25.61
C LYS A 129 3.73 -5.31 -25.12
N PRO A 130 5.03 -5.63 -25.12
CA PRO A 130 6.13 -4.69 -24.92
C PRO A 130 6.80 -4.25 -26.25
N GLU A 131 7.57 -3.17 -26.15
CA GLU A 131 8.75 -2.78 -26.97
C GLU A 131 8.55 -2.05 -28.31
N GLU A 132 8.97 -0.78 -28.37
CA GLU A 132 9.91 -0.29 -29.38
C GLU A 132 10.54 1.06 -28.94
N ALA A 133 11.87 1.07 -28.83
CA ALA A 133 12.66 2.27 -28.57
C ALA A 133 13.66 2.50 -29.73
N LYS A 134 13.58 3.72 -30.30
CA LYS A 134 14.62 4.51 -31.03
C LYS A 134 14.86 4.28 -32.54
N LYS A 135 15.06 5.45 -33.20
CA LYS A 135 15.56 5.78 -34.57
C LYS A 135 14.46 5.81 -35.65
N GLU A 136 14.26 6.81 -36.51
CA GLU A 136 15.01 7.97 -37.02
C GLU A 136 14.00 8.96 -37.70
N THR A 137 14.21 10.27 -37.64
CA THR A 137 13.64 11.29 -38.57
C THR A 137 14.32 11.16 -39.95
N PRO A 138 13.74 11.51 -41.14
CA PRO A 138 13.14 12.84 -41.45
C PRO A 138 12.09 12.96 -42.63
N LYS A 139 11.55 14.19 -42.83
CA LYS A 139 10.80 14.76 -44.00
C LYS A 139 9.39 14.16 -44.26
N GLU A 140 8.36 14.83 -44.77
CA GLU A 140 8.19 16.07 -45.54
C GLU A 140 6.72 16.54 -45.40
N GLU A 141 6.49 17.75 -45.89
CA GLU A 141 5.29 18.59 -46.00
C GLU A 141 3.93 17.92 -46.33
N VAL A 142 2.82 18.57 -45.91
CA VAL A 142 1.77 19.19 -46.77
C VAL A 142 0.39 19.29 -46.07
N LYS A 143 -0.14 20.52 -46.06
CA LYS A 143 -1.54 21.01 -45.93
C LYS A 143 -2.31 20.82 -44.60
N LYS A 144 -2.53 21.93 -43.89
CA LYS A 144 -3.75 22.76 -44.05
C LYS A 144 -3.55 24.16 -43.47
#